data_AF-A0A973DAS1-F1
#
_entry.id   AF-A0A973DAS1-F1
#
_cell.length_a   1.000
_cell.length_b   1.000
_cell.length_c   1.000
_cell.angle_alpha   90.00
_cell.angle_beta   90.00
_cell.angle_gamma   90.00
#
_symmetry.space_group_name_H-M   'P 1'
#
loop_
_entity.id
_entity.type
_entity.pdbx_description
1 polymer ?
#
loop_
_entity_poly.entity_id
_entity_poly.type
_entity_poly.pdbx_seq_one_letter_code
_entity_poly.pdbx_strand_id
1 'polypeptide(L)'
;MSDRLAQLEMSMDQAQDAIKDLEALKRLEKNRDFKRLITEGYFREEASRLVLMLPDPNMQEPAMQKSMQEGIIACGQFRQYLGTKYQIGNAAVRSLAADEVTRETLLAEEA
;
A
#
# COMPACT_ATOMS: atom_id res chain seq x y z
N MET A 1 22.45 -6.96 26.59
CA MET A 1 21.48 -6.36 25.65
C MET A 1 20.44 -5.63 26.48
N SER A 2 20.47 -4.30 26.49
CA SER A 2 19.46 -3.49 27.18
C SER A 2 18.08 -3.68 26.55
N ASP A 3 17.02 -3.60 27.37
CA ASP A 3 15.62 -3.64 26.91
C ASP A 3 15.35 -2.60 25.80
N ARG A 4 16.03 -1.45 25.87
CA ARG A 4 15.96 -0.40 24.84
C ARG A 4 16.54 -0.82 23.50
N LEU A 5 17.64 -1.57 23.51
CA LEU A 5 18.29 -2.05 22.28
C LEU A 5 17.44 -3.12 21.61
N ALA A 6 16.84 -4.02 22.39
CA ALA A 6 15.94 -5.05 21.87
C ALA A 6 14.66 -4.44 21.25
N GLN A 7 14.07 -3.43 21.89
CA GLN A 7 12.91 -2.70 21.35
C GLN A 7 13.25 -1.96 20.05
N LEU A 8 14.45 -1.36 19.98
CA LEU A 8 14.93 -0.69 18.77
C LEU A 8 15.10 -1.68 17.61
N GLU A 9 15.75 -2.82 17.85
CA GLU A 9 15.94 -3.85 16.82
C GLU A 9 14.60 -4.40 16.30
N MET A 10 13.62 -4.63 17.18
CA MET A 10 12.27 -5.01 16.75
C MET A 10 11.60 -3.94 15.87
N SER A 11 11.78 -2.66 16.19
CA SER A 11 11.26 -1.55 15.37
C SER A 11 11.94 -1.51 13.99
N MET A 12 13.26 -1.71 13.96
CA MET A 12 14.04 -1.76 12.71
C MET A 12 13.60 -2.92 11.81
N ASP A 13 13.33 -4.09 12.37
CA ASP A 13 12.81 -5.24 11.62
C ASP A 13 11.45 -4.93 10.96
N GLN A 14 10.54 -4.30 11.69
CA GLN A 14 9.25 -3.87 11.16
C GLN A 14 9.40 -2.82 10.06
N ALA A 15 10.31 -1.86 10.24
CA ALA A 15 10.63 -0.86 9.22
C ALA A 15 11.19 -1.53 7.95
N GLN A 16 12.07 -2.52 8.10
CA GLN A 16 12.64 -3.26 6.98
C GLN A 16 11.58 -4.02 6.18
N ASP A 17 10.58 -4.60 6.84
CA ASP A 17 9.48 -5.27 6.17
C ASP A 17 8.59 -4.29 5.40
N ALA A 18 8.31 -3.11 5.96
CA ALA A 18 7.60 -2.05 5.25
C ALA A 18 8.37 -1.55 4.01
N ILE A 19 9.71 -1.52 4.08
CA ILE A 19 10.57 -1.16 2.94
C ILE A 19 10.51 -2.24 1.85
N LYS A 20 10.54 -3.53 2.22
CA LYS A 20 10.39 -4.63 1.26
C LYS A 20 9.05 -4.55 0.50
N ASP A 21 7.96 -4.27 1.22
CA ASP A 21 6.63 -4.05 0.63
C ASP A 21 6.64 -2.89 -0.38
N LEU A 22 7.24 -1.75 -0.01
CA LEU A 22 7.37 -0.58 -0.88
C LEU A 22 8.16 -0.89 -2.15
N GLU A 23 9.28 -1.60 -2.04
CA GLU A 23 10.09 -1.97 -3.19
C GLU A 23 9.36 -2.93 -4.12
N ALA A 24 8.64 -3.91 -3.56
CA ALA A 24 7.79 -4.81 -4.33
C ALA A 24 6.72 -4.01 -5.09
N LEU A 25 6.06 -3.06 -4.42
CA LEU A 25 5.05 -2.22 -5.04
C LEU A 25 5.63 -1.34 -6.16
N LYS A 26 6.81 -0.72 -5.94
CA LYS A 26 7.53 0.04 -6.96
C LYS A 26 7.87 -0.80 -8.19
N ARG A 27 8.24 -2.08 -8.01
CA ARG A 27 8.49 -3.00 -9.13
C ARG A 27 7.21 -3.35 -9.87
N LEU A 28 6.12 -3.64 -9.14
CA LEU A 28 4.81 -3.93 -9.72
C LEU A 28 4.29 -2.74 -10.55
N GLU A 29 4.34 -1.52 -10.02
CA GLU A 29 3.87 -0.33 -10.72
C GLU A 29 4.64 -0.03 -12.02
N LYS A 30 5.91 -0.46 -12.11
CA LYS A 30 6.71 -0.33 -13.33
C LYS A 30 6.47 -1.48 -14.33
N ASN A 31 5.92 -2.60 -13.88
CA ASN A 31 5.65 -3.76 -14.72
C ASN A 31 4.54 -3.44 -15.74
N ARG A 32 4.78 -3.77 -17.01
CA ARG A 32 3.86 -3.45 -18.12
C ARG A 32 2.52 -4.16 -18.00
N ASP A 33 2.50 -5.41 -17.55
CA ASP A 33 1.28 -6.20 -17.42
C ASP A 33 0.45 -5.72 -16.22
N PHE A 34 1.11 -5.35 -15.12
CA PHE A 34 0.44 -4.72 -13.99
C PHE A 34 -0.21 -3.39 -14.40
N LYS A 35 0.50 -2.53 -15.15
CA LYS A 35 -0.10 -1.29 -15.67
C LYS A 35 -1.31 -1.58 -16.55
N ARG A 36 -1.21 -2.54 -17.47
CA ARG A 36 -2.29 -2.90 -18.39
C ARG A 36 -3.52 -3.44 -17.64
N LEU A 37 -3.32 -4.39 -16.73
CA LEU A 37 -4.44 -5.09 -16.08
C LEU A 37 -5.01 -4.33 -14.89
N ILE A 38 -4.15 -3.71 -14.07
CA ILE A 38 -4.55 -3.10 -12.80
C ILE A 38 -4.72 -1.59 -12.93
N THR A 39 -3.72 -0.88 -13.46
CA THR A 39 -3.78 0.58 -13.54
C THR A 39 -4.78 1.06 -14.60
N GLU A 40 -4.67 0.55 -15.81
CA GLU A 40 -5.57 0.92 -16.91
C GLU A 40 -6.86 0.08 -16.86
N GLY A 41 -6.76 -1.26 -16.81
CA GLY A 41 -7.93 -2.13 -16.77
C GLY A 41 -8.81 -1.93 -15.54
N TYR A 42 -8.30 -2.21 -14.33
CA TYR A 42 -9.14 -2.20 -13.13
C TYR A 42 -9.41 -0.78 -12.60
N PHE A 43 -8.40 0.07 -12.43
CA PHE A 43 -8.59 1.39 -11.81
C PHE A 43 -9.21 2.44 -12.72
N ARG A 44 -9.02 2.35 -14.05
CA ARG A 44 -9.57 3.33 -15.00
C ARG A 44 -10.78 2.77 -15.75
N GLU A 45 -10.58 1.73 -16.55
CA GLU A 45 -11.59 1.24 -17.47
C GLU A 45 -12.79 0.63 -16.72
N GLU A 46 -12.54 -0.27 -15.78
CA GLU A 46 -13.60 -0.93 -15.01
C GLU A 46 -14.37 0.04 -14.11
N ALA A 47 -13.66 0.92 -13.40
CA ALA A 47 -14.30 1.96 -12.60
C ALA A 47 -15.20 2.87 -13.46
N SER A 48 -14.74 3.28 -14.64
CA SER A 48 -15.55 4.08 -15.57
C SER A 48 -16.73 3.29 -16.13
N ARG A 49 -16.53 2.04 -16.52
CA ARG A 49 -17.58 1.14 -17.03
C ARG A 49 -18.71 1.00 -16.02
N LEU A 50 -18.40 0.74 -14.75
CA LEU A 50 -19.40 0.60 -13.70
C LEU A 50 -20.20 1.90 -13.50
N VAL A 51 -19.53 3.06 -13.48
CA VAL A 51 -20.21 4.37 -13.36
C VAL A 51 -21.17 4.62 -14.54
N LEU A 52 -20.72 4.33 -15.76
CA LEU A 52 -21.52 4.52 -16.97
C LEU A 52 -22.69 3.53 -17.09
N MET A 53 -22.61 2.38 -16.41
CA MET A 53 -23.70 1.39 -16.37
C MET A 53 -24.78 1.71 -15.33
N LEU A 54 -24.47 2.50 -14.29
CA LEU A 54 -25.46 2.88 -13.26
C LEU A 54 -26.79 3.40 -13.80
N PRO A 55 -26.85 4.29 -14.82
CA PRO A 55 -28.12 4.80 -15.34
C PRO A 55 -28.81 3.88 -16.37
N ASP A 56 -28.24 2.71 -16.72
CA ASP A 56 -28.84 1.82 -17.71
C ASP A 56 -30.20 1.30 -17.20
N PRO A 57 -31.32 1.48 -17.93
CA PRO A 57 -32.64 1.01 -17.52
C PRO A 57 -32.72 -0.48 -17.21
N ASN A 58 -31.88 -1.31 -17.85
CA ASN A 58 -31.82 -2.76 -17.62
C ASN A 58 -31.02 -3.14 -16.37
N MET A 59 -30.38 -2.16 -15.73
CA MET A 59 -29.52 -2.34 -14.55
C MET A 59 -30.12 -1.71 -13.29
N GLN A 60 -31.41 -1.37 -13.30
CA GLN A 60 -32.07 -0.64 -12.20
C GLN A 60 -32.49 -1.52 -11.01
N GLU A 61 -32.43 -2.84 -11.15
CA GLU A 61 -32.73 -3.76 -10.05
C GLU A 61 -31.84 -3.47 -8.83
N PRO A 62 -32.40 -3.40 -7.60
CA PRO A 62 -31.65 -2.96 -6.42
C PRO A 62 -30.36 -3.74 -6.16
N ALA A 63 -30.37 -5.06 -6.38
CA ALA A 63 -29.19 -5.91 -6.22
C ALA A 63 -28.08 -5.58 -7.23
N MET A 64 -28.45 -5.24 -8.47
CA MET A 64 -27.51 -4.87 -9.52
C MET A 64 -26.89 -3.50 -9.26
N GLN A 65 -27.72 -2.52 -8.88
CA GLN A 65 -27.26 -1.19 -8.46
C GLN A 65 -26.24 -1.28 -7.33
N LYS A 66 -26.57 -2.05 -6.27
CA LYS A 66 -25.68 -2.27 -5.13
C LYS A 66 -24.35 -2.89 -5.57
N SER A 67 -24.39 -3.95 -6.39
CA SER A 67 -23.18 -4.62 -6.86
C SER A 67 -22.25 -3.67 -7.65
N MET A 68 -22.80 -2.80 -8.50
CA MET A 68 -21.99 -1.84 -9.26
C MET A 68 -21.37 -0.78 -8.35
N GLN A 69 -22.13 -0.24 -7.40
CA GLN A 69 -21.64 0.73 -6.43
C GLN A 69 -20.52 0.15 -5.55
N GLU A 70 -20.70 -1.08 -5.06
CA GLU A 70 -19.67 -1.81 -4.32
C GLU A 70 -18.42 -2.04 -5.17
N GLY A 71 -18.56 -2.35 -6.46
CA GLY A 71 -17.43 -2.49 -7.39
C GLY A 71 -16.64 -1.18 -7.56
N ILE A 72 -17.32 -0.04 -7.69
CA ILE A 72 -16.68 1.28 -7.77
C ILE A 72 -15.91 1.58 -6.48
N ILE A 73 -16.52 1.32 -5.32
CA ILE A 73 -15.90 1.50 -4.01
C ILE A 73 -14.67 0.59 -3.88
N ALA A 74 -14.77 -0.68 -4.29
CA ALA A 74 -13.68 -1.63 -4.24
C ALA A 74 -12.46 -1.20 -5.07
N CYS A 75 -12.67 -0.60 -6.25
CA CYS A 75 -11.59 -0.01 -7.05
C CYS A 75 -10.84 1.07 -6.24
N GLY A 76 -11.59 1.98 -5.61
CA GLY A 76 -11.04 3.04 -4.77
C GLY A 76 -10.30 2.51 -3.54
N GLN A 77 -10.91 1.57 -2.81
CA GLN A 77 -10.33 0.97 -1.61
C GLN A 77 -9.03 0.21 -1.91
N PHE A 78 -8.99 -0.54 -3.01
CA PHE A 78 -7.76 -1.23 -3.39
C PHE A 78 -6.64 -0.23 -3.73
N ARG A 79 -6.94 0.82 -4.50
CA ARG A 79 -5.96 1.88 -4.79
C ARG A 79 -5.48 2.58 -3.51
N GLN A 80 -6.39 2.84 -2.57
CA GLN A 80 -6.05 3.43 -1.28
C GLN A 80 -5.11 2.53 -0.47
N TYR A 81 -5.39 1.22 -0.40
CA TYR A 81 -4.52 0.25 0.28
C TYR A 81 -3.08 0.29 -0.26
N LEU A 82 -2.91 0.30 -1.59
CA LEU A 82 -1.58 0.42 -2.21
C LEU A 82 -0.92 1.77 -1.85
N GLY A 83 -1.68 2.86 -1.87
CA GLY A 83 -1.20 4.19 -1.45
C GLY A 83 -0.73 4.21 0.01
N THR A 84 -1.47 3.58 0.93
CA THR A 84 -1.08 3.45 2.34
C THR A 84 0.22 2.67 2.49
N LYS A 85 0.39 1.55 1.77
CA LYS A 85 1.67 0.81 1.76
C LYS A 85 2.83 1.67 1.27
N TYR A 86 2.60 2.49 0.25
CA TYR A 86 3.59 3.45 -0.25
C TYR A 86 4.01 4.47 0.82
N GLN A 87 3.03 5.03 1.53
CA GLN A 87 3.26 6.02 2.59
C GLN A 87 4.03 5.42 3.77
N ILE A 88 3.60 4.26 4.26
CA ILE A 88 4.24 3.55 5.37
C ILE A 88 5.68 3.21 5.02
N GLY A 89 5.93 2.60 3.85
CA GLY A 89 7.30 2.25 3.46
C GLY A 89 8.20 3.47 3.30
N ASN A 90 7.71 4.58 2.73
CA ASN A 90 8.51 5.81 2.63
C ASN A 90 8.81 6.43 4.00
N ALA A 91 7.90 6.30 4.97
CA ALA A 91 8.17 6.70 6.35
C ALA A 91 9.22 5.78 6.99
N ALA A 92 9.12 4.47 6.77
CA ALA A 92 10.08 3.48 7.26
C ALA A 92 11.51 3.69 6.73
N VAL A 93 11.67 4.04 5.45
CA VAL A 93 13.00 4.42 4.90
C VAL A 93 13.64 5.56 5.69
N ARG A 94 12.84 6.55 6.11
CA ARG A 94 13.34 7.70 6.88
C ARG A 94 13.62 7.35 8.32
N SER A 95 12.80 6.52 8.95
CA SER A 95 12.99 6.14 10.35
C SER A 95 14.16 5.19 10.52
N LEU A 96 14.33 4.21 9.62
CA LEU A 96 15.41 3.22 9.72
C LEU A 96 16.79 3.88 9.75
N ALA A 97 17.01 4.91 8.93
CA ALA A 97 18.27 5.65 8.93
C ALA A 97 18.55 6.36 10.27
N ALA A 98 17.52 6.84 10.97
CA ALA A 98 17.66 7.44 12.31
C ALA A 98 17.87 6.37 13.40
N ASP A 99 17.18 5.23 13.26
CA ASP A 99 17.28 4.10 14.18
C ASP A 99 18.68 3.46 14.11
N GLU A 100 19.30 3.36 12.93
CA GLU A 100 20.68 2.87 12.75
C GLU A 100 21.70 3.72 13.53
N VAL A 101 21.61 5.05 13.42
CA VAL A 101 22.48 5.98 14.16
C VAL A 101 22.26 5.85 15.68
N THR A 102 21.00 5.68 16.10
CA THR A 102 20.66 5.49 17.50
C THR A 102 21.23 4.16 18.03
N ARG A 103 21.14 3.10 17.24
CA ARG A 103 21.68 1.77 17.58
C ARG A 103 23.19 1.81 17.77
N GLU A 104 23.92 2.46 16.86
CA GLU A 104 25.37 2.64 16.98
C GLU A 104 25.76 3.41 18.24
N THR A 105 24.99 4.45 18.58
CA THR A 105 25.21 5.25 19.79
C THR A 105 25.03 4.41 21.06
N LEU A 106 23.94 3.65 21.15
CA LEU A 106 23.66 2.77 22.29
C LEU A 106 24.72 1.67 22.45
N LEU A 107 25.20 1.08 21.36
CA LEU A 107 26.27 0.08 21.39
C LEU A 107 27.60 0.66 21.87
N ALA A 108 27.91 1.91 21.50
CA ALA A 108 29.11 2.59 21.96
C ALA A 108 29.04 3.01 23.44
N GLU A 109 27.85 3.32 23.95
CA GLU A 109 27.62 3.62 25.37
C GLU A 109 27.68 2.38 26.28
N GLU A 110 27.39 1.19 25.74
CA GLU A 110 27.45 -0.09 26.47
C GLU A 110 28.85 -0.77 26.45
N ALA A 111 29.82 -0.21 25.71
CA ALA A 111 31.20 -0.73 25.56
C ALA A 111 32.20 -0.09 26.53
#